data_AF-A0A343WGZ2-F1
#
_entry.id   AF-A0A343WGZ2-F1
#
_cell.length_a   1.000
_cell.length_b   1.000
_cell.length_c   1.000
_cell.angle_alpha   90.00
_cell.angle_beta   90.00
_cell.angle_gamma   90.00
#
_symmetry.space_group_name_H-M   'P 1'
#
loop_
_entity.id
_entity.type
_entity.pdbx_description
1 polymer ?
#
loop_
_entity_poly.entity_id
_entity_poly.type
_entity_poly.pdbx_seq_one_letter_code
_entity_poly.pdbx_strand_id
1 'polypeptide(L)'
;MGPRGNLTHGAGRRRQPSSPLEEIEPCVIHCIFQQMKMLDKSNQPDKSAVAGVMTNKLRDPELRDFLRDAVSECFDILESENQNTKCSFTKSLAMCLEQKGQQNCEDWDDEMKKSNQKHNGMNVNKHKG
;
A
#
# COMPACT_ATOMS: atom_id res chain seq x y z
N MET A 1 19.56 14.33 47.87
CA MET A 1 18.36 13.69 47.28
C MET A 1 18.32 14.04 45.79
N GLY A 2 18.42 13.05 44.89
CA GLY A 2 17.73 13.12 43.58
C GLY A 2 16.25 12.71 43.77
N PRO A 3 15.36 12.67 42.77
CA PRO A 3 15.59 12.34 41.35
C PRO A 3 15.02 13.46 40.42
N ARG A 4 14.75 13.35 39.10
CA ARG A 4 14.65 12.24 38.12
C ARG A 4 15.31 12.62 36.78
N GLY A 5 15.64 11.61 35.96
CA GLY A 5 15.78 11.77 34.50
C GLY A 5 14.44 11.52 33.79
N ASN A 6 14.26 12.06 32.59
CA ASN A 6 13.10 11.76 31.74
C ASN A 6 13.57 11.13 30.42
N LEU A 7 12.91 10.04 30.02
CA LEU A 7 13.34 9.20 28.90
C LEU A 7 13.03 9.89 27.57
N THR A 8 14.07 10.29 26.84
CA THR A 8 13.94 10.61 25.42
C THR A 8 13.67 9.32 24.64
N HIS A 9 12.40 8.91 24.55
CA HIS A 9 11.95 7.97 23.54
C HIS A 9 12.01 8.66 22.17
N GLY A 10 13.23 8.77 21.65
CA GLY A 10 13.46 9.01 20.23
C GLY A 10 12.93 7.81 19.47
N ALA A 11 11.64 7.84 19.11
CA ALA A 11 11.04 6.86 18.23
C ALA A 11 11.80 6.92 16.90
N GLY A 12 12.75 5.99 16.72
CA GLY A 12 13.50 5.84 15.50
C GLY A 12 12.52 5.59 14.38
N ARG A 13 12.26 6.61 13.55
CA ARG A 13 11.41 6.53 12.37
C ARG A 13 12.04 5.46 11.47
N ARG A 14 11.55 4.22 11.55
CA ARG A 14 11.98 3.13 10.66
C ARG A 14 11.86 3.72 9.26
N ARG A 15 12.98 3.78 8.55
CA ARG A 15 13.01 4.20 7.15
C ARG A 15 12.33 3.08 6.39
N GLN A 16 11.01 3.18 6.23
CA GLN A 16 10.26 2.21 5.44
C GLN A 16 10.90 2.15 4.04
N PRO A 17 10.94 0.97 3.41
CA PRO A 17 11.25 0.87 1.99
C PRO A 17 10.33 1.82 1.23
N SER A 18 10.87 2.53 0.23
CA SER A 18 10.05 3.28 -0.73
C SER A 18 9.08 2.30 -1.40
N SER A 19 7.81 2.69 -1.49
CA SER A 19 6.80 1.84 -2.11
C SER A 19 7.12 1.62 -3.58
N PRO A 20 7.03 0.39 -4.13
CA PRO A 20 7.11 0.16 -5.56
C PRO A 20 6.06 0.96 -6.36
N LEU A 21 4.94 1.37 -5.74
CA LEU A 21 3.95 2.24 -6.36
C LEU A 21 4.50 3.64 -6.65
N GLU A 22 5.50 4.13 -5.90
CA GLU A 22 6.16 5.42 -6.15
C GLU A 22 6.79 5.48 -7.54
N GLU A 23 7.40 4.37 -8.01
CA GLU A 23 8.05 4.28 -9.32
C GLU A 23 7.08 4.01 -10.48
N ILE A 24 5.89 3.47 -10.21
CA ILE A 24 4.92 3.14 -11.26
C ILE A 24 4.18 4.41 -11.75
N GLU A 25 4.15 4.58 -13.07
CA GLU A 25 3.44 5.67 -13.74
C GLU A 25 1.94 5.71 -13.35
N PRO A 26 1.40 6.85 -12.85
CA PRO A 26 0.03 6.94 -12.33
C PRO A 26 -1.06 6.35 -13.24
N CYS A 27 -0.97 6.53 -14.56
CA CYS A 27 -1.98 6.01 -15.48
C CYS A 27 -1.91 4.48 -15.68
N VAL A 28 -0.79 3.82 -15.35
CA VAL A 28 -0.71 2.35 -15.32
C VAL A 28 -1.54 1.79 -14.16
N ILE A 29 -1.44 2.41 -12.98
CA ILE A 29 -2.28 2.08 -11.81
C ILE A 29 -3.75 2.32 -12.13
N HIS A 30 -4.06 3.46 -12.78
CA HIS A 30 -5.42 3.77 -13.24
C HIS A 30 -5.98 2.72 -14.23
N CYS A 31 -5.16 2.24 -15.16
CA CYS A 31 -5.53 1.15 -16.06
C CYS A 31 -5.90 -0.13 -15.30
N ILE A 32 -5.14 -0.49 -14.26
CA ILE A 32 -5.46 -1.66 -13.40
C ILE A 32 -6.82 -1.48 -12.72
N PHE A 33 -7.10 -0.30 -12.15
CA PHE A 33 -8.41 0.01 -11.55
C PHE A 33 -9.55 -0.11 -12.59
N GLN A 34 -9.32 0.32 -13.84
CA GLN A 34 -10.27 0.15 -14.93
C GLN A 34 -10.52 -1.33 -15.26
N GLN A 35 -9.48 -2.15 -15.41
CA GLN A 35 -9.62 -3.59 -15.68
C GLN A 35 -10.33 -4.33 -14.53
N MET A 36 -10.09 -3.90 -13.29
CA MET A 36 -10.72 -4.42 -12.08
C MET A 36 -12.16 -3.90 -11.87
N LYS A 37 -12.68 -3.04 -12.75
CA LYS A 37 -14.02 -2.43 -12.68
C LYS A 37 -14.24 -1.60 -11.40
N MET A 38 -13.20 -0.90 -10.97
CA MET A 38 -13.22 0.00 -9.81
C MET A 38 -13.52 1.47 -10.16
N LEU A 39 -13.79 1.78 -11.43
CA LEU A 39 -14.05 3.14 -11.91
C LEU A 39 -15.54 3.38 -12.20
N ASP A 40 -15.96 4.63 -12.06
CA ASP A 40 -17.28 5.15 -12.43
C ASP A 40 -17.40 5.39 -13.96
N LYS A 41 -18.54 5.95 -14.39
CA LYS A 41 -18.80 6.32 -15.80
C LYS A 41 -17.92 7.47 -16.30
N SER A 42 -17.35 8.27 -15.39
CA SER A 42 -16.45 9.40 -15.67
C SER A 42 -14.99 8.96 -15.82
N ASN A 43 -14.67 7.69 -15.56
CA ASN A 43 -13.32 7.15 -15.38
C ASN A 43 -12.60 7.78 -14.17
N GLN A 44 -13.28 7.89 -13.05
CA GLN A 44 -12.75 8.20 -11.72
C GLN A 44 -12.93 6.96 -10.80
N PRO A 45 -12.06 6.70 -9.82
CA PRO A 45 -12.29 5.64 -8.85
C PRO A 45 -13.61 5.85 -8.09
N ASP A 46 -14.47 4.83 -8.05
CA ASP A 46 -15.73 4.86 -7.32
C ASP A 46 -15.56 4.18 -5.95
N LYS A 47 -15.87 4.89 -4.87
CA LYS A 47 -15.70 4.42 -3.48
C LYS A 47 -16.43 3.09 -3.22
N SER A 48 -17.63 2.91 -3.78
CA SER A 48 -18.41 1.67 -3.62
C SER A 48 -17.85 0.52 -4.46
N ALA A 49 -17.41 0.79 -5.69
CA ALA A 49 -16.81 -0.20 -6.58
C ALA A 49 -15.44 -0.67 -6.07
N VAL A 50 -14.58 0.24 -5.62
CA VAL A 50 -13.29 -0.07 -4.98
C VAL A 50 -13.52 -0.97 -3.77
N ALA A 51 -14.34 -0.54 -2.80
CA ALA A 51 -14.65 -1.32 -1.61
C ALA A 51 -15.26 -2.69 -1.96
N GLY A 52 -16.21 -2.74 -2.89
CA GLY A 52 -16.85 -3.97 -3.34
C GLY A 52 -15.87 -4.95 -4.01
N VAL A 53 -14.99 -4.47 -4.90
CA VAL A 53 -14.01 -5.33 -5.58
C VAL A 53 -12.93 -5.83 -4.63
N MET A 54 -12.46 -5.00 -3.70
CA MET A 54 -11.47 -5.40 -2.69
C MET A 54 -12.02 -6.42 -1.67
N THR A 55 -13.34 -6.40 -1.40
CA THR A 55 -13.97 -7.25 -0.37
C THR A 55 -14.71 -8.49 -0.88
N ASN A 56 -15.08 -8.56 -2.17
CA ASN A 56 -16.01 -9.58 -2.69
C ASN A 56 -15.60 -11.05 -2.48
N LYS A 57 -14.31 -11.34 -2.28
CA LYS A 57 -13.77 -12.70 -2.10
C LYS A 57 -13.29 -12.97 -0.67
N LEU A 58 -13.37 -11.98 0.23
CA LEU A 58 -12.94 -12.14 1.62
C LEU A 58 -14.00 -12.90 2.42
N ARG A 59 -13.54 -13.93 3.13
CA ARG A 59 -14.36 -14.74 4.05
C ARG A 59 -14.30 -14.22 5.48
N ASP A 60 -13.16 -13.64 5.85
CA ASP A 60 -12.94 -13.03 7.16
C ASP A 60 -13.74 -11.70 7.23
N PRO A 61 -14.70 -11.57 8.17
CA PRO A 61 -15.46 -10.34 8.33
C PRO A 61 -14.60 -9.18 8.86
N GLU A 62 -13.59 -9.43 9.68
CA GLU A 62 -12.77 -8.39 10.31
C GLU A 62 -11.88 -7.72 9.26
N LEU A 63 -11.10 -8.52 8.51
CA LEU A 63 -10.32 -8.04 7.36
C LEU A 63 -11.20 -7.34 6.31
N ARG A 64 -12.42 -7.81 6.11
CA ARG A 64 -13.37 -7.22 5.16
C ARG A 64 -13.83 -5.83 5.59
N ASP A 65 -14.12 -5.67 6.87
CA ASP A 65 -14.62 -4.41 7.41
C ASP A 65 -13.46 -3.40 7.54
N PHE A 66 -12.26 -3.85 7.97
CA PHE A 66 -11.02 -3.07 7.84
C PHE A 66 -10.78 -2.52 6.42
N LEU A 67 -10.93 -3.34 5.37
CA LEU A 67 -10.74 -2.84 4.00
C LEU A 67 -11.81 -1.83 3.56
N ARG A 68 -13.03 -1.90 4.10
CA ARG A 68 -14.08 -0.89 3.83
C ARG A 68 -13.73 0.43 4.47
N ASP A 69 -13.28 0.39 5.72
CA ASP A 69 -12.89 1.57 6.48
C ASP A 69 -11.64 2.21 5.88
N ALA A 70 -10.61 1.42 5.54
CA ALA A 70 -9.42 1.88 4.84
C ALA A 70 -9.74 2.53 3.48
N VAL A 71 -10.65 1.95 2.68
CA VAL A 71 -11.15 2.59 1.45
C VAL A 71 -11.88 3.89 1.78
N SER A 72 -12.75 3.90 2.79
CA SER A 72 -13.49 5.11 3.14
C SER A 72 -12.55 6.26 3.49
N GLU A 73 -11.66 6.03 4.46
CA GLU A 73 -10.71 7.02 4.95
C GLU A 73 -9.78 7.53 3.84
N CYS A 74 -9.31 6.65 2.95
CA CYS A 74 -8.44 7.08 1.84
C CYS A 74 -9.16 7.98 0.83
N PHE A 75 -10.44 7.76 0.55
CA PHE A 75 -11.23 8.71 -0.24
C PHE A 75 -11.42 10.04 0.52
N ASP A 76 -11.79 9.97 1.80
CA ASP A 76 -12.07 11.16 2.62
C ASP A 76 -10.82 12.06 2.78
N ILE A 77 -9.62 11.46 2.86
CA ILE A 77 -8.33 12.17 2.83
C ILE A 77 -8.11 12.85 1.48
N LEU A 78 -8.23 12.10 0.37
CA LEU A 78 -7.84 12.57 -0.97
C LEU A 78 -8.84 13.55 -1.60
N GLU A 79 -10.11 13.51 -1.22
CA GLU A 79 -11.11 14.52 -1.62
C GLU A 79 -10.82 15.90 -1.00
N SER A 80 -10.10 15.96 0.13
CA SER A 80 -9.60 17.22 0.69
C SER A 80 -8.43 17.82 -0.12
N GLU A 81 -7.72 16.99 -0.90
CA GLU A 81 -6.59 17.37 -1.75
C GLU A 81 -7.06 17.75 -3.17
N ASN A 82 -7.67 18.94 -3.25
CA ASN A 82 -8.51 19.44 -4.34
C ASN A 82 -7.83 19.70 -5.71
N GLN A 83 -6.71 19.03 -6.05
CA GLN A 83 -5.89 19.29 -7.25
C GLN A 83 -5.36 18.04 -8.00
N ASN A 84 -5.99 16.88 -7.85
CA ASN A 84 -5.52 15.64 -8.47
C ASN A 84 -6.15 15.34 -9.86
N THR A 85 -5.31 14.97 -10.84
CA THR A 85 -5.81 14.36 -12.10
C THR A 85 -6.35 12.95 -11.83
N LYS A 86 -7.19 12.39 -12.71
CA LYS A 86 -7.72 11.03 -12.54
C LYS A 86 -6.66 9.95 -12.28
N CYS A 87 -5.53 10.02 -12.99
CA CYS A 87 -4.43 9.07 -12.80
C CYS A 87 -3.68 9.34 -11.49
N SER A 88 -3.40 10.61 -11.18
CA SER A 88 -2.76 11.03 -9.92
C SER A 88 -3.58 10.59 -8.71
N PHE A 89 -4.88 10.90 -8.69
CA PHE A 89 -5.82 10.50 -7.65
C PHE A 89 -5.83 8.98 -7.46
N THR A 90 -5.85 8.21 -8.56
CA THR A 90 -5.85 6.74 -8.48
C THR A 90 -4.53 6.19 -7.92
N LYS A 91 -3.38 6.81 -8.24
CA LYS A 91 -2.09 6.47 -7.62
C LYS A 91 -2.07 6.80 -6.13
N SER A 92 -2.50 7.99 -5.75
CA SER A 92 -2.57 8.41 -4.34
C SER A 92 -3.51 7.50 -3.53
N LEU A 93 -4.64 7.09 -4.10
CA LEU A 93 -5.55 6.12 -3.50
C LEU A 93 -4.88 4.76 -3.29
N ALA A 94 -4.18 4.24 -4.30
CA ALA A 94 -3.43 2.99 -4.17
C ALA A 94 -2.33 3.07 -3.10
N MET A 95 -1.58 4.17 -3.04
CA MET A 95 -0.56 4.42 -2.00
C MET A 95 -1.16 4.55 -0.59
N CYS A 96 -2.31 5.23 -0.45
CA CYS A 96 -3.00 5.32 0.84
C CYS A 96 -3.48 3.95 1.33
N LEU A 97 -4.07 3.15 0.44
CA LEU A 97 -4.49 1.77 0.75
C LEU A 97 -3.32 0.88 1.14
N GLU A 98 -2.16 1.04 0.48
CA GLU A 98 -0.92 0.36 0.85
C GLU A 98 -0.46 0.74 2.26
N GLN A 99 -0.44 2.04 2.60
CA GLN A 99 -0.07 2.52 3.93
C GLN A 99 -1.03 2.02 5.02
N LYS A 100 -2.33 1.92 4.74
CA LYS A 100 -3.30 1.30 5.65
C LYS A 100 -3.00 -0.19 5.85
N GLY A 101 -2.71 -0.93 4.78
CA GLY A 101 -2.29 -2.33 4.86
C GLY A 101 -1.02 -2.52 5.70
N GLN A 102 0.01 -1.70 5.48
CA GLN A 102 1.25 -1.71 6.27
C GLN A 102 1.04 -1.44 7.77
N GLN A 103 0.03 -0.64 8.14
CA GLN A 103 -0.30 -0.34 9.53
C GLN A 103 -1.05 -1.48 10.22
N ASN A 104 -1.69 -2.37 9.47
CA ASN A 104 -2.55 -3.44 9.98
C ASN A 104 -1.93 -4.85 9.87
N CYS A 105 -0.90 -5.05 9.04
CA CYS A 105 -0.30 -6.36 8.78
C CYS A 105 1.14 -6.44 9.31
N GLU A 106 1.36 -7.24 10.35
CA GLU A 106 2.68 -7.42 11.00
C GLU A 106 3.75 -7.97 10.03
N ASP A 107 3.35 -8.85 9.11
CA ASP A 107 4.23 -9.57 8.16
C ASP A 107 4.44 -8.84 6.81
N TRP A 108 4.01 -7.57 6.66
CA TRP A 108 3.94 -6.88 5.36
C TRP A 108 5.23 -6.94 4.52
N ASP A 109 6.39 -6.75 5.16
CA ASP A 109 7.69 -6.67 4.47
C ASP A 109 8.32 -8.04 4.16
N ASP A 110 7.79 -9.15 4.68
CA ASP A 110 8.48 -10.45 4.63
C ASP A 110 8.37 -11.16 3.29
N GLU A 111 7.37 -10.83 2.47
CA GLU A 111 7.33 -11.23 1.06
C GLU A 111 8.24 -10.36 0.18
N MET A 112 8.35 -9.05 0.47
CA MET A 112 9.24 -8.11 -0.26
C MET A 112 10.73 -8.45 -0.08
N LYS A 113 11.12 -9.08 1.04
CA LYS A 113 12.51 -9.50 1.28
C LYS A 113 12.93 -10.74 0.49
N LYS A 114 11.99 -11.63 0.14
CA LYS A 114 12.28 -12.94 -0.50
C LYS A 114 12.72 -12.79 -1.96
N SER A 115 12.27 -11.76 -2.67
CA SER A 115 12.67 -11.45 -4.05
C SER A 115 14.13 -11.01 -4.15
N ASN A 116 14.59 -10.15 -3.23
CA ASN A 116 15.97 -9.63 -3.22
C ASN A 116 17.04 -10.68 -2.87
N GLN A 117 16.71 -11.73 -2.11
CA GLN A 117 17.68 -12.80 -1.84
C GLN A 117 17.94 -13.69 -3.06
N LYS A 118 16.99 -13.82 -3.98
CA LYS A 118 17.10 -14.75 -5.12
C LYS A 118 18.10 -14.30 -6.18
N HIS A 119 18.37 -13.00 -6.29
CA HIS A 119 19.32 -12.43 -7.26
C HIS A 119 20.80 -12.58 -6.88
N ASN A 120 21.12 -12.83 -5.60
CA ASN A 120 22.51 -13.00 -5.14
C ASN A 120 22.95 -14.48 -5.05
N GLY A 121 22.11 -15.43 -5.47
CA GLY A 121 22.28 -16.87 -5.25
C GLY A 121 22.92 -17.68 -6.39
N MET A 122 23.41 -17.05 -7.46
CA MET A 122 24.02 -17.74 -8.61
C MET A 122 25.45 -17.28 -8.92
N ASN A 123 26.34 -17.45 -7.95
CA ASN A 123 27.78 -17.51 -8.25
C ASN A 123 28.57 -18.40 -7.27
N VAL A 124 28.28 -19.71 -7.27
CA VAL A 124 29.11 -20.71 -6.57
C VAL A 124 29.35 -21.92 -7.50
N ASN A 125 30.59 -21.98 -8.00
CA ASN A 125 31.33 -23.15 -8.49
C ASN A 125 30.69 -24.10 -9.51
N LYS A 126 31.20 -24.05 -10.75
CA LYS A 126 31.30 -25.24 -11.61
C LYS A 126 32.54 -25.18 -12.50
N HIS A 127 33.45 -26.15 -12.29
CA HIS A 127 34.52 -26.74 -13.12
C HIS A 127 35.70 -27.04 -12.18
N LYS A 128 35.77 -28.22 -11.54
CA LYS A 128 36.35 -29.46 -12.10
C LYS A 128 37.71 -29.23 -12.79
N GLY A 129 38.77 -29.51 -12.04
CA GLY A 129 40.05 -30.06 -12.48
C GLY A 129 40.29 -31.32 -11.67
#